data_AF-A0A356FXY1-F1
#
_entry.id   AF-A0A356FXY1-F1
#
_cell.length_a   1.000
_cell.length_b   1.000
_cell.length_c   1.000
_cell.angle_alpha   90.00
_cell.angle_beta   90.00
_cell.angle_gamma   90.00
#
_symmetry.space_group_name_H-M   'P 1'
#
loop_
_entity.id
_entity.type
_entity.pdbx_description
1 polymer ?
#
loop_
_entity_poly.entity_id
_entity_poly.type
_entity_poly.pdbx_seq_one_letter_code
_entity_poly.pdbx_strand_id
1 'polypeptide(L)'
;MNNSMKQTILAASLAVFFCTGFGADNGGRKMFRHSTTVERERPQLNEETKQLIAAYRQNPTEENKAALRRQVEANYDKVIARKKAKLEELKQTAKHESKIQEMQEIVDEVIRDRDNRIEQSMRRFTDPRLRPGARKAKDGFLPVLGAAENVEIAYTPVTNRDYDEFLKQTGKTPSSAAPNHPAVNVSYVDAAAYARWLSDRDGVNYRLPTETEWEYAAGHMPKDADFNNGVSTSTTPVDAYKETLSASGAIDMWGNCWEWTATPKNGGYAVKGGAFNSPRMKCRTETRDETRNASTGYANVCFRLVREK
;
A
#
# COMPACT_ATOMS: atom_id res chain seq x y z
N MET A 1 33.63 52.72 -2.74
CA MET A 1 32.67 53.74 -2.27
C MET A 1 31.44 53.70 -3.17
N ASN A 2 30.26 53.61 -2.55
CA ASN A 2 28.88 53.75 -3.05
C ASN A 2 28.57 53.78 -4.56
N ASN A 3 27.61 52.93 -4.94
CA ASN A 3 26.52 53.17 -5.90
C ASN A 3 25.43 52.13 -5.57
N SER A 4 24.11 52.34 -5.56
CA SER A 4 23.22 53.49 -5.69
C SER A 4 21.82 53.02 -5.22
N MET A 5 21.07 53.92 -4.60
CA MET A 5 19.60 54.02 -4.50
C MET A 5 18.80 53.39 -5.69
N LYS A 6 17.56 52.86 -5.58
CA LYS A 6 16.34 53.34 -4.88
C LYS A 6 15.19 52.29 -4.92
N GLN A 7 14.45 52.18 -3.81
CA GLN A 7 12.97 52.02 -3.59
C GLN A 7 12.08 51.18 -4.55
N THR A 8 11.49 50.05 -4.08
CA THR A 8 10.13 49.84 -3.48
C THR A 8 8.99 49.62 -4.51
N ILE A 9 8.33 48.44 -4.49
CA ILE A 9 6.86 48.18 -4.30
C ILE A 9 6.48 46.72 -4.67
N LEU A 10 5.66 46.16 -3.78
CA LEU A 10 4.79 44.97 -3.81
C LEU A 10 4.22 44.51 -5.17
N ALA A 11 4.17 43.20 -5.42
CA ALA A 11 2.94 42.48 -5.80
C ALA A 11 3.16 40.95 -5.84
N ALA A 12 2.30 40.23 -5.14
CA ALA A 12 2.17 38.79 -5.19
C ALA A 12 1.48 38.34 -6.49
N SER A 13 1.95 37.24 -7.08
CA SER A 13 1.22 36.52 -8.12
C SER A 13 1.40 35.02 -7.92
N LEU A 14 0.35 34.37 -7.42
CA LEU A 14 0.14 32.93 -7.47
C LEU A 14 0.25 32.46 -8.92
N ALA A 15 1.21 31.59 -9.22
CA ALA A 15 1.18 30.79 -10.45
C ALA A 15 0.52 29.44 -10.13
N VAL A 16 -0.77 29.35 -10.45
CA VAL A 16 -1.50 28.09 -10.54
C VAL A 16 -0.96 27.34 -11.77
N PHE A 17 -0.24 26.25 -11.56
CA PHE A 17 0.10 25.33 -12.65
C PHE A 17 -1.13 24.46 -12.97
N PHE A 18 -1.91 24.88 -13.97
CA PHE A 18 -2.74 23.99 -14.76
C PHE A 18 -1.82 23.23 -15.73
N CYS A 19 -1.60 21.94 -15.51
CA CYS A 19 -1.12 21.05 -16.56
C CYS A 19 -2.31 20.34 -17.20
N THR A 20 -2.77 20.89 -18.32
CA THR A 20 -3.61 20.19 -19.29
C THR A 20 -2.77 19.13 -20.00
N GLY A 21 -2.98 17.85 -19.66
CA GLY A 21 -2.38 16.74 -20.38
C GLY A 21 -3.26 16.33 -21.58
N PHE A 22 -2.86 16.70 -22.79
CA PHE A 22 -3.29 16.02 -24.01
C PHE A 22 -2.60 14.65 -24.09
N GLY A 23 -3.35 13.65 -24.55
CA GLY A 23 -3.00 12.24 -24.46
C GLY A 23 -1.90 11.77 -25.41
N ALA A 24 -1.25 10.69 -24.98
CA ALA A 24 -0.70 9.68 -25.87
C ALA A 24 -1.39 8.35 -25.53
N ASP A 25 -2.04 7.78 -26.53
CA ASP A 25 -2.70 6.48 -26.51
C ASP A 25 -1.67 5.38 -26.28
N ASN A 26 -1.84 4.61 -25.20
CA ASN A 26 -1.18 3.33 -25.00
C ASN A 26 -2.25 2.32 -24.60
N GLY A 27 -2.74 1.59 -25.61
CA GLY A 27 -3.25 0.22 -25.51
C GLY A 27 -4.06 -0.12 -24.26
N GLY A 28 -5.30 0.35 -24.21
CA GLY A 28 -6.20 0.17 -23.07
C GLY A 28 -6.37 -1.27 -22.57
N ARG A 29 -6.03 -1.46 -21.29
CA ARG A 29 -7.01 -1.63 -20.19
C ARG A 29 -8.15 -2.61 -20.51
N LYS A 30 -7.96 -3.91 -20.20
CA LYS A 30 -8.89 -4.97 -20.64
C LYS A 30 -10.14 -5.20 -19.78
N MET A 31 -10.20 -4.81 -18.49
CA MET A 31 -11.37 -5.18 -17.66
C MET A 31 -12.42 -4.10 -17.41
N PHE A 32 -12.14 -2.81 -17.67
CA PHE A 32 -13.07 -1.71 -17.38
C PHE A 32 -13.26 -0.72 -18.52
N ARG A 33 -12.95 -1.11 -19.77
CA ARG A 33 -13.07 -0.24 -20.95
C ARG A 33 -14.47 0.35 -21.16
N HIS A 34 -15.49 -0.23 -20.51
CA HIS A 34 -16.90 0.18 -20.64
C HIS A 34 -17.57 0.60 -19.32
N SER A 35 -16.84 0.70 -18.20
CA SER A 35 -17.46 1.11 -16.93
C SER A 35 -17.42 2.64 -16.77
N THR A 36 -18.57 3.29 -16.97
CA THR A 36 -18.79 4.74 -16.83
C THR A 36 -18.84 5.22 -15.37
N THR A 37 -18.71 4.31 -14.40
CA THR A 37 -18.87 4.56 -12.95
C THR A 37 -17.56 4.43 -12.16
N VAL A 38 -16.41 4.38 -12.85
CA VAL A 38 -15.10 4.24 -12.21
C VAL A 38 -14.49 5.62 -11.96
N GLU A 39 -14.64 6.12 -10.73
CA GLU A 39 -13.73 7.14 -10.18
C GLU A 39 -12.31 6.57 -10.19
N ARG A 40 -11.42 7.21 -10.95
CA ARG A 40 -10.02 6.79 -11.17
C ARG A 40 -9.03 7.33 -10.14
N GLU A 41 -9.54 8.07 -9.16
CA GLU A 41 -8.72 8.72 -8.14
C GLU A 41 -9.11 8.20 -6.76
N ARG A 42 -8.10 8.02 -5.91
CA ARG A 42 -8.35 7.77 -4.48
C ARG A 42 -9.24 8.90 -3.95
N PRO A 43 -10.32 8.59 -3.20
CA PRO A 43 -11.15 9.62 -2.61
C PRO A 43 -10.28 10.60 -1.82
N GLN A 44 -10.28 11.86 -2.25
CA GLN A 44 -9.56 12.90 -1.54
C GLN A 44 -10.15 13.03 -0.13
N LEU A 45 -9.30 13.26 0.87
CA LEU A 45 -9.78 13.61 2.20
C LEU A 45 -10.60 14.89 2.09
N ASN A 46 -11.76 14.95 2.74
CA ASN A 46 -12.54 16.19 2.77
C ASN A 46 -11.77 17.27 3.56
N GLU A 47 -12.06 18.55 3.25
CA GLU A 47 -11.32 19.68 3.82
C GLU A 47 -11.38 19.72 5.35
N GLU A 48 -12.52 19.37 5.95
CA GLU A 48 -12.68 19.28 7.40
C GLU A 48 -11.72 18.27 8.02
N THR A 49 -11.55 17.09 7.41
CA THR A 49 -10.58 16.09 7.88
C THR A 49 -9.15 16.62 7.76
N LYS A 50 -8.82 17.31 6.66
CA LYS A 50 -7.49 17.93 6.49
C LYS A 50 -7.21 18.97 7.58
N GLN A 51 -8.20 19.81 7.90
CA GLN A 51 -8.11 20.82 8.96
C GLN A 51 -7.92 20.17 10.33
N LEU A 52 -8.67 19.12 10.67
CA LEU A 52 -8.54 18.42 11.95
C LEU A 52 -7.21 17.69 12.08
N ILE A 53 -6.69 17.11 10.99
CA ILE A 53 -5.32 16.55 10.96
C ILE A 53 -4.30 17.65 11.23
N ALA A 54 -4.44 18.82 10.59
CA ALA A 54 -3.54 19.95 10.81
C ALA A 54 -3.62 20.47 12.25
N ALA A 55 -4.82 20.60 12.82
CA ALA A 55 -5.04 21.02 14.20
C ALA A 55 -4.40 20.05 15.21
N TYR A 56 -4.62 18.74 15.04
CA TYR A 56 -3.97 17.73 15.87
C TYR A 56 -2.45 17.78 15.77
N ARG A 57 -1.90 17.93 14.57
CA ARG A 57 -0.45 18.04 14.35
C ARG A 57 0.15 19.28 15.00
N GLN A 58 -0.58 20.39 15.02
CA GLN A 58 -0.14 21.63 15.67
C GLN A 58 -0.21 21.54 17.20
N ASN A 59 -1.23 20.88 17.74
CA ASN A 59 -1.44 20.73 19.17
C ASN A 59 -2.05 19.35 19.49
N PRO A 60 -1.24 18.32 19.81
CA PRO A 60 -1.69 16.93 19.94
C PRO A 60 -2.36 16.65 21.30
N THR A 61 -3.46 17.34 21.59
CA THR A 61 -4.29 17.12 22.79
C THR A 61 -5.32 16.02 22.57
N GLU A 62 -5.83 15.43 23.66
CA GLU A 62 -6.93 14.47 23.59
C GLU A 62 -8.21 15.08 23.01
N GLU A 63 -8.44 16.39 23.20
CA GLU A 63 -9.56 17.10 22.57
C GLU A 63 -9.44 17.14 21.04
N ASN A 64 -8.27 17.52 20.50
CA ASN A 64 -8.05 17.55 19.06
C ASN A 64 -8.09 16.14 18.45
N LYS A 65 -7.58 15.14 19.18
CA LYS A 65 -7.67 13.73 18.79
C LYS A 65 -9.11 13.24 18.74
N ALA A 66 -9.93 13.58 19.74
CA ALA A 66 -11.35 13.22 19.78
C ALA A 66 -12.17 13.94 18.70
N ALA A 67 -11.86 15.21 18.40
CA ALA A 67 -12.48 15.94 17.30
C ALA A 67 -12.18 15.28 15.94
N LEU A 68 -10.90 14.95 15.68
CA LEU A 68 -10.51 14.20 14.49
C LEU A 68 -11.19 12.83 14.42
N ARG A 69 -11.26 12.10 15.54
CA ARG A 69 -11.92 10.79 15.59
C ARG A 69 -13.39 10.86 15.24
N ARG A 70 -14.14 11.80 15.81
CA ARG A 70 -15.56 12.02 15.48
C ARG A 70 -15.77 12.24 13.99
N GLN A 71 -14.88 13.02 13.36
CA GLN A 71 -14.95 13.25 11.91
C GLN A 71 -14.66 11.98 11.09
N VAL A 72 -13.66 11.19 11.49
CA VAL A 72 -13.34 9.92 10.83
C VAL A 72 -14.50 8.93 10.94
N GLU A 73 -15.10 8.82 12.13
CA GLU A 73 -16.30 8.00 12.38
C GLU A 73 -17.47 8.44 11.48
N ALA A 74 -17.80 9.74 11.47
CA ALA A 74 -18.87 10.29 10.66
C ALA A 74 -18.65 10.06 9.15
N ASN A 75 -17.40 10.18 8.67
CA ASN A 75 -17.07 9.88 7.28
C ASN A 75 -17.25 8.40 6.95
N TYR A 76 -16.86 7.51 7.86
CA TYR A 76 -17.01 6.07 7.67
C TYR A 76 -18.49 5.64 7.68
N ASP A 77 -19.30 6.22 8.56
CA ASP A 77 -20.74 5.96 8.62
C ASP A 77 -21.45 6.37 7.32
N LYS A 78 -21.01 7.46 6.68
CA LYS A 78 -21.47 7.84 5.32
C LYS A 78 -21.12 6.78 4.28
N VAL A 79 -19.95 6.14 4.37
CA VAL A 79 -19.56 5.04 3.45
C VAL A 79 -20.46 3.82 3.66
N ILE A 80 -20.71 3.43 4.91
CA ILE A 80 -21.63 2.34 5.23
C ILE A 80 -23.04 2.64 4.69
N ALA A 81 -23.55 3.86 4.94
CA ALA A 81 -24.87 4.27 4.48
C ALA A 81 -25.02 4.19 2.95
N ARG A 82 -24.01 4.67 2.20
CA ARG A 82 -24.00 4.57 0.73
C ARG A 82 -24.01 3.13 0.25
N LYS A 83 -23.25 2.24 0.90
CA LYS A 83 -23.21 0.81 0.54
C LYS A 83 -24.54 0.11 0.85
N LYS A 84 -25.15 0.39 2.01
CA LYS A 84 -26.48 -0.12 2.36
C LYS A 84 -27.55 0.34 1.36
N ALA A 85 -27.56 1.63 1.01
CA ALA A 85 -28.49 2.15 0.02
C ALA A 85 -28.32 1.47 -1.36
N LYS A 86 -27.08 1.22 -1.78
CA LYS A 86 -26.81 0.52 -3.04
C LYS A 86 -27.24 -0.94 -3.01
N LEU A 87 -27.10 -1.61 -1.87
CA LEU A 87 -27.61 -2.97 -1.69
C LEU A 87 -29.15 -3.01 -1.82
N GLU A 88 -29.86 -2.07 -1.18
CA GLU A 88 -31.32 -1.98 -1.31
C GLU A 88 -31.77 -1.68 -2.75
N GLU A 89 -31.06 -0.81 -3.46
CA GLU A 89 -31.28 -0.57 -4.89
C GLU A 89 -31.09 -1.87 -5.71
N LEU A 90 -30.02 -2.64 -5.44
CA LEU A 90 -29.75 -3.90 -6.14
C LEU A 90 -30.78 -4.97 -5.84
N LYS A 91 -31.32 -5.04 -4.61
CA LYS A 91 -32.43 -5.95 -4.28
C LYS A 91 -33.67 -5.71 -5.15
N GLN A 92 -33.88 -4.48 -5.60
CA GLN A 92 -35.01 -4.11 -6.46
C GLN A 92 -34.69 -4.24 -7.95
N THR A 93 -33.43 -4.02 -8.36
CA THR A 93 -33.06 -3.81 -9.77
C THR A 93 -32.21 -4.93 -10.37
N ALA A 94 -31.54 -5.75 -9.55
CA ALA A 94 -30.62 -6.76 -10.04
C ALA A 94 -31.37 -7.95 -10.64
N LYS A 95 -31.01 -8.31 -11.89
CA LYS A 95 -31.55 -9.48 -12.59
C LYS A 95 -31.06 -10.82 -12.04
N HIS A 96 -29.95 -10.82 -11.29
CA HIS A 96 -29.30 -12.02 -10.79
C HIS A 96 -29.02 -11.88 -9.30
N GLU A 97 -29.44 -12.89 -8.53
CA GLU A 97 -29.25 -12.97 -7.08
C GLU A 97 -27.78 -12.90 -6.67
N SER A 98 -26.88 -13.44 -7.50
CA SER A 98 -25.44 -13.39 -7.26
C SER A 98 -24.90 -11.96 -7.05
N LYS A 99 -25.47 -10.95 -7.72
CA LYS A 99 -25.07 -9.54 -7.54
C LYS A 99 -25.54 -8.97 -6.20
N ILE A 100 -26.68 -9.43 -5.71
CA ILE A 100 -27.22 -9.02 -4.40
C ILE A 100 -26.35 -9.64 -3.31
N GLN A 101 -26.05 -10.94 -3.44
CA GLN A 101 -25.21 -11.67 -2.49
C GLN A 101 -23.80 -11.07 -2.41
N GLU A 102 -23.15 -10.77 -3.54
CA GLU A 102 -21.85 -10.11 -3.58
C GLU A 102 -21.89 -8.74 -2.87
N MET A 103 -22.93 -7.94 -3.11
CA MET A 103 -23.07 -6.64 -2.45
C MET A 103 -23.34 -6.78 -0.94
N GLN A 104 -24.11 -7.79 -0.54
CA GLN A 104 -24.39 -8.08 0.88
C GLN A 104 -23.10 -8.41 1.62
N GLU A 105 -22.26 -9.29 1.05
CA GLU A 105 -20.95 -9.64 1.62
C GLU A 105 -20.05 -8.40 1.79
N ILE A 106 -20.06 -7.49 0.81
CA ILE A 106 -19.33 -6.21 0.89
C ILE A 106 -19.87 -5.33 2.04
N VAL A 107 -21.19 -5.27 2.23
CA VAL A 107 -21.81 -4.47 3.29
C VAL A 107 -21.46 -5.05 4.66
N ASP A 108 -21.56 -6.37 4.81
CA ASP A 108 -21.27 -7.07 6.05
C ASP A 108 -19.80 -6.93 6.45
N GLU A 109 -18.88 -7.04 5.47
CA GLU A 109 -17.44 -6.80 5.68
C GLU A 109 -17.19 -5.38 6.22
N VAL A 110 -17.76 -4.35 5.57
CA VAL A 110 -17.51 -2.95 5.95
C VAL A 110 -18.10 -2.63 7.33
N ILE A 111 -19.22 -3.25 7.71
CA ILE A 111 -19.79 -3.09 9.05
C ILE A 111 -18.92 -3.79 10.08
N ARG A 112 -18.54 -5.04 9.84
CA ARG A 112 -17.72 -5.86 10.74
C ARG A 112 -16.36 -5.22 11.00
N ASP A 113 -15.75 -4.65 9.97
CA ASP A 113 -14.39 -4.12 10.05
C ASP A 113 -14.35 -2.62 10.42
N ARG A 114 -15.51 -2.00 10.68
CA ARG A 114 -15.67 -0.56 10.91
C ARG A 114 -14.65 0.01 11.89
N ASP A 115 -14.62 -0.53 13.10
CA ASP A 115 -13.79 0.02 14.18
C ASP A 115 -12.29 -0.16 13.89
N ASN A 116 -11.92 -1.28 13.27
CA ASN A 116 -10.56 -1.50 12.81
C ASN A 116 -10.15 -0.48 11.74
N ARG A 117 -11.03 -0.17 10.78
CA ARG A 117 -10.73 0.83 9.73
C ARG A 117 -10.66 2.26 10.27
N ILE A 118 -11.49 2.60 11.25
CA ILE A 118 -11.41 3.88 11.97
C ILE A 118 -10.08 3.97 12.73
N GLU A 119 -9.72 2.94 13.47
CA GLU A 119 -8.50 2.91 14.26
C GLU A 119 -7.25 2.99 13.37
N GLN A 120 -7.21 2.26 12.25
CA GLN A 120 -6.14 2.38 11.26
C GLN A 120 -6.03 3.81 10.70
N SER A 121 -7.16 4.44 10.41
CA SER A 121 -7.19 5.83 9.93
C SER A 121 -6.66 6.79 10.98
N MET A 122 -7.08 6.62 12.25
CA MET A 122 -6.62 7.42 13.37
C MET A 122 -5.11 7.28 13.59
N ARG A 123 -4.59 6.05 13.61
CA ARG A 123 -3.15 5.79 13.73
C ARG A 123 -2.35 6.50 12.66
N ARG A 124 -2.80 6.42 11.40
CA ARG A 124 -2.14 7.12 10.30
C ARG A 124 -2.23 8.63 10.42
N PHE A 125 -3.40 9.17 10.75
CA PHE A 125 -3.64 10.62 10.81
C PHE A 125 -2.97 11.31 12.00
N THR A 126 -2.75 10.56 13.07
CA THR A 126 -2.06 11.03 14.27
C THR A 126 -0.55 10.75 14.25
N ASP A 127 -0.05 10.03 13.23
CA ASP A 127 1.37 9.76 13.07
C ASP A 127 2.15 11.06 12.78
N PRO A 128 3.16 11.42 13.58
CA PRO A 128 3.93 12.66 13.40
C PRO A 128 4.72 12.69 12.09
N ARG A 129 4.93 11.53 11.44
CA ARG A 129 5.61 11.40 10.15
C ARG A 129 4.68 11.69 8.97
N LEU A 130 3.36 11.83 9.17
CA LEU A 130 2.41 12.23 8.12
C LEU A 130 2.63 13.72 7.74
N ARG A 131 3.63 13.97 6.90
CA ARG A 131 4.06 15.29 6.42
C ARG A 131 4.10 15.32 4.88
N PRO A 132 4.14 16.51 4.25
CA PRO A 132 4.41 16.60 2.82
C PRO A 132 5.68 15.82 2.46
N GLY A 133 5.61 14.95 1.45
CA GLY A 133 6.74 14.11 1.04
C GLY A 133 6.89 12.80 1.81
N ALA A 134 6.08 12.49 2.82
CA ALA A 134 6.14 11.22 3.58
C ALA A 134 5.98 9.95 2.72
N ARG A 135 5.49 10.10 1.48
CA ARG A 135 5.34 9.00 0.50
C ARG A 135 6.44 8.93 -0.54
N LYS A 136 7.47 9.78 -0.43
CA LYS A 136 8.64 9.74 -1.29
C LYS A 136 9.68 8.88 -0.61
N ALA A 137 10.12 7.81 -1.28
CA ALA A 137 11.10 6.89 -0.71
C ALA A 137 12.40 7.63 -0.43
N LYS A 138 12.97 7.40 0.75
CA LYS A 138 14.31 7.86 1.13
C LYS A 138 15.19 6.63 1.32
N ASP A 139 16.25 6.55 0.52
CA ASP A 139 17.16 5.40 0.49
C ASP A 139 16.42 4.08 0.19
N GLY A 140 15.35 4.15 -0.60
CA GLY A 140 14.52 2.98 -0.96
C GLY A 140 13.46 2.57 0.08
N PHE A 141 13.30 3.32 1.18
CA PHE A 141 12.33 3.01 2.24
C PHE A 141 11.34 4.14 2.50
N LEU A 142 10.19 3.79 3.07
CA LEU A 142 9.04 4.66 3.33
C LEU A 142 8.53 4.45 4.75
N PRO A 143 8.15 5.51 5.49
CA PRO A 143 7.58 5.34 6.83
C PRO A 143 6.26 4.55 6.78
N VAL A 144 6.15 3.54 7.65
CA VAL A 144 4.89 2.78 7.81
C VAL A 144 3.99 3.54 8.79
N LEU A 145 3.17 4.45 8.26
CA LEU A 145 2.33 5.32 9.08
C LEU A 145 1.35 4.52 9.94
N GLY A 146 1.36 4.77 11.26
CA GLY A 146 0.56 4.06 12.25
C GLY A 146 1.22 2.81 12.85
N ALA A 147 2.38 2.38 12.33
CA ALA A 147 3.28 1.46 13.02
C ALA A 147 4.21 2.23 13.99
N ALA A 148 5.16 1.52 14.62
CA ALA A 148 6.20 2.18 15.42
C ALA A 148 7.00 3.21 14.57
N GLU A 149 7.42 4.30 15.20
CA GLU A 149 7.99 5.46 14.49
C GLU A 149 9.28 5.15 13.74
N ASN A 150 10.05 4.18 14.21
CA ASN A 150 11.29 3.72 13.60
C ASN A 150 11.06 2.74 12.44
N VAL A 151 9.84 2.27 12.19
CA VAL A 151 9.56 1.27 11.14
C VAL A 151 9.34 1.95 9.79
N GLU A 152 10.18 1.58 8.83
CA GLU A 152 10.05 1.94 7.41
C GLU A 152 10.00 0.68 6.54
N ILE A 153 9.24 0.69 5.45
CA ILE A 153 9.08 -0.43 4.52
C ILE A 153 9.75 -0.13 3.18
N ALA A 154 10.34 -1.15 2.56
CA ALA A 154 10.98 -1.02 1.26
C ALA A 154 9.96 -0.64 0.17
N TYR A 155 10.40 0.21 -0.77
CA TYR A 155 9.59 0.72 -1.88
C TYR A 155 9.09 -0.37 -2.83
N THR A 156 9.91 -1.39 -3.08
CA THR A 156 9.61 -2.59 -3.89
C THR A 156 9.85 -3.87 -3.07
N PRO A 157 9.35 -5.03 -3.53
CA PRO A 157 9.89 -6.32 -3.09
C PRO A 157 11.39 -6.40 -3.38
N VAL A 158 12.09 -7.32 -2.71
CA VAL A 158 13.50 -7.60 -3.01
C VAL A 158 13.60 -8.18 -4.41
N THR A 159 14.48 -7.60 -5.24
CA THR A 159 14.66 -8.04 -6.63
C THR A 159 15.62 -9.22 -6.74
N ASN A 160 15.57 -9.97 -7.86
CA ASN A 160 16.57 -11.01 -8.14
C ASN A 160 17.99 -10.45 -8.10
N ARG A 161 18.21 -9.23 -8.62
CA ARG A 161 19.53 -8.57 -8.57
C ARG A 161 20.06 -8.43 -7.14
N ASP A 162 19.21 -7.96 -6.22
CA ASP A 162 19.62 -7.71 -4.84
C ASP A 162 19.82 -9.03 -4.08
N TYR A 163 18.93 -10.00 -4.31
CA TYR A 163 19.06 -11.34 -3.72
C TYR A 163 20.29 -12.11 -4.25
N ASP A 164 20.61 -11.96 -5.54
CA ASP A 164 21.80 -12.56 -6.15
C ASP A 164 23.11 -12.00 -5.57
N GLU A 165 23.12 -10.76 -5.08
CA GLU A 165 24.26 -10.21 -4.34
C GLU A 165 24.50 -10.98 -3.04
N PHE A 166 23.43 -11.22 -2.27
CA PHE A 166 23.46 -12.06 -1.07
C PHE A 166 23.95 -13.48 -1.37
N LEU A 167 23.44 -14.09 -2.44
CA LEU A 167 23.87 -15.45 -2.83
C LEU A 167 25.38 -15.48 -3.12
N LYS A 168 25.91 -14.53 -3.91
CA LYS A 168 27.35 -14.44 -4.20
C LYS A 168 28.19 -14.31 -2.94
N GLN A 169 27.81 -13.40 -2.04
CA GLN A 169 28.58 -13.14 -0.83
C GLN A 169 28.51 -14.28 0.20
N THR A 170 27.48 -15.13 0.12
CA THR A 170 27.33 -16.31 0.96
C THR A 170 27.78 -17.61 0.29
N GLY A 171 28.46 -17.52 -0.86
CA GLY A 171 29.02 -18.68 -1.57
C GLY A 171 27.97 -19.54 -2.29
N LYS A 172 26.76 -19.02 -2.48
CA LYS A 172 25.67 -19.67 -3.23
C LYS A 172 25.63 -19.16 -4.68
N THR A 173 25.15 -20.00 -5.58
CA THR A 173 25.01 -19.65 -7.00
C THR A 173 23.83 -18.69 -7.21
N PRO A 174 24.03 -17.54 -7.88
CA PRO A 174 22.95 -16.65 -8.31
C PRO A 174 21.90 -17.34 -9.17
N SER A 175 20.69 -16.80 -9.18
CA SER A 175 19.66 -17.21 -10.12
C SER A 175 20.02 -16.78 -11.56
N SER A 176 19.46 -17.46 -12.55
CA SER A 176 19.44 -17.00 -13.95
C SER A 176 18.20 -16.16 -14.28
N ALA A 177 17.46 -15.72 -13.27
CA ALA A 177 16.20 -15.02 -13.42
C ALA A 177 16.40 -13.55 -13.84
N ALA A 178 15.35 -12.94 -14.37
CA ALA A 178 15.40 -11.54 -14.81
C ALA A 178 15.72 -10.60 -13.60
N PRO A 179 16.77 -9.76 -13.68
CA PRO A 179 17.29 -9.04 -12.51
C PRO A 179 16.29 -8.10 -11.81
N ASN A 180 15.38 -7.47 -12.57
CA ASN A 180 14.39 -6.50 -12.04
C ASN A 180 13.04 -7.14 -11.63
N HIS A 181 12.95 -8.47 -11.64
CA HIS A 181 11.78 -9.18 -11.13
C HIS A 181 11.92 -9.44 -9.63
N PRO A 182 10.81 -9.61 -8.89
CA PRO A 182 10.88 -9.98 -7.48
C PRO A 182 11.56 -11.35 -7.31
N ALA A 183 12.38 -11.48 -6.26
CA ALA A 183 13.01 -12.73 -5.87
C ALA A 183 11.96 -13.70 -5.34
N VAL A 184 11.66 -14.74 -6.12
CA VAL A 184 10.74 -15.84 -5.79
C VAL A 184 11.50 -17.16 -5.65
N ASN A 185 10.81 -18.24 -5.26
CA ASN A 185 11.44 -19.51 -4.85
C ASN A 185 12.37 -19.35 -3.63
N VAL A 186 12.10 -18.33 -2.80
CA VAL A 186 12.81 -18.06 -1.56
C VAL A 186 11.95 -18.53 -0.38
N SER A 187 12.49 -19.39 0.47
CA SER A 187 11.80 -19.84 1.69
C SER A 187 11.71 -18.69 2.71
N TYR A 188 10.81 -18.77 3.69
CA TYR A 188 10.79 -17.80 4.79
C TYR A 188 12.14 -17.78 5.52
N VAL A 189 12.74 -18.96 5.74
CA VAL A 189 14.04 -19.11 6.40
C VAL A 189 15.15 -18.37 5.64
N ASP A 190 15.18 -18.48 4.32
CA ASP A 190 16.14 -17.80 3.47
C ASP A 190 15.87 -16.29 3.38
N ALA A 191 14.60 -15.87 3.30
CA ALA A 191 14.23 -14.46 3.31
C ALA A 191 14.62 -13.78 4.64
N ALA A 192 14.43 -14.47 5.76
CA ALA A 192 14.90 -14.01 7.07
C ALA A 192 16.44 -14.02 7.18
N ALA A 193 17.12 -14.95 6.50
CA ALA A 193 18.59 -14.97 6.44
C ALA A 193 19.15 -13.80 5.60
N TYR A 194 18.50 -13.47 4.48
CA TYR A 194 18.80 -12.27 3.70
C TYR A 194 18.67 -10.99 4.55
N ALA A 195 17.57 -10.86 5.30
CA ALA A 195 17.36 -9.70 6.17
C ALA A 195 18.45 -9.58 7.26
N ARG A 196 18.86 -10.71 7.85
CA ARG A 196 19.98 -10.75 8.83
C ARG A 196 21.30 -10.36 8.19
N TRP A 197 21.65 -10.95 7.05
CA TRP A 197 22.88 -10.61 6.32
C TRP A 197 22.93 -9.12 5.96
N LEU A 198 21.81 -8.55 5.48
CA LEU A 198 21.73 -7.14 5.15
C LEU A 198 21.90 -6.26 6.40
N SER A 199 21.36 -6.72 7.54
CA SER A 199 21.54 -6.04 8.82
C SER A 199 23.00 -5.98 9.25
N ASP A 200 23.69 -7.11 9.18
CA ASP A 200 25.11 -7.20 9.53
C ASP A 200 25.99 -6.34 8.60
N ARG A 201 25.62 -6.26 7.31
CA ARG A 201 26.35 -5.49 6.29
C ARG A 201 26.21 -3.98 6.49
N ASP A 202 24.99 -3.51 6.73
CA ASP A 202 24.67 -2.07 6.72
C ASP A 202 24.62 -1.45 8.12
N GLY A 203 24.62 -2.26 9.19
CA GLY A 203 24.46 -1.78 10.56
C GLY A 203 23.05 -1.24 10.88
N VAL A 204 22.04 -1.68 10.14
CA VAL A 204 20.63 -1.29 10.28
C VAL A 204 19.80 -2.55 10.54
N ASN A 205 18.83 -2.51 11.45
CA ASN A 205 18.00 -3.70 11.71
C ASN A 205 16.97 -3.90 10.60
N TYR A 206 17.21 -4.84 9.68
CA TYR A 206 16.25 -5.27 8.66
C TYR A 206 15.56 -6.58 9.06
N ARG A 207 14.27 -6.65 8.77
CA ARG A 207 13.46 -7.86 8.98
C ARG A 207 12.30 -7.93 7.99
N LEU A 208 11.59 -9.06 7.99
CA LEU A 208 10.32 -9.17 7.31
C LEU A 208 9.25 -8.35 8.06
N PRO A 209 8.30 -7.70 7.35
CA PRO A 209 7.18 -7.02 8.00
C PRO A 209 6.29 -8.03 8.73
N THR A 210 5.64 -7.64 9.81
CA THR A 210 4.45 -8.35 10.29
C THR A 210 3.28 -8.14 9.32
N GLU A 211 2.25 -8.99 9.35
CA GLU A 211 1.00 -8.76 8.59
C GLU A 211 0.43 -7.36 8.86
N THR A 212 0.50 -6.89 10.11
CA THR A 212 -0.06 -5.58 10.48
C THR A 212 0.75 -4.43 9.89
N GLU A 213 2.08 -4.48 9.95
CA GLU A 213 2.93 -3.47 9.31
C GLU A 213 2.76 -3.47 7.79
N TRP A 214 2.65 -4.66 7.18
CA TRP A 214 2.39 -4.79 5.76
C TRP A 214 1.04 -4.16 5.38
N GLU A 215 -0.01 -4.40 6.17
CA GLU A 215 -1.34 -3.83 5.93
C GLU A 215 -1.37 -2.31 6.14
N TYR A 216 -0.66 -1.79 7.14
CA TYR A 216 -0.52 -0.35 7.33
C TYR A 216 0.23 0.30 6.15
N ALA A 217 1.27 -0.38 5.66
CA ALA A 217 2.00 0.05 4.48
C ALA A 217 1.12 0.06 3.22
N ALA A 218 0.38 -1.03 2.99
CA ALA A 218 -0.50 -1.22 1.85
C ALA A 218 -1.67 -0.22 1.87
N GLY A 219 -2.35 -0.11 3.02
CA GLY A 219 -3.64 0.56 3.17
C GLY A 219 -4.73 -0.10 2.34
N HIS A 220 -5.86 0.59 2.15
CA HIS A 220 -6.94 0.04 1.33
C HIS A 220 -6.54 -0.02 -0.15
N MET A 221 -6.73 -1.19 -0.75
CA MET A 221 -6.53 -1.40 -2.19
C MET A 221 -7.49 -0.53 -2.99
N PRO A 222 -7.01 0.38 -3.86
CA PRO A 222 -7.88 1.14 -4.75
C PRO A 222 -8.73 0.21 -5.62
N LYS A 223 -9.98 0.58 -5.87
CA LYS A 223 -10.90 -0.22 -6.69
C LYS A 223 -10.32 -0.51 -8.08
N ASP A 224 -9.67 0.50 -8.64
CA ASP A 224 -9.04 0.54 -9.96
C ASP A 224 -7.54 0.26 -9.93
N ALA A 225 -7.00 -0.24 -8.81
CA ALA A 225 -5.59 -0.62 -8.69
C ALA A 225 -5.19 -1.56 -9.83
N ASP A 226 -4.18 -1.16 -10.59
CA ASP A 226 -3.61 -1.96 -11.67
C ASP A 226 -2.41 -2.74 -11.13
N PHE A 227 -2.40 -4.04 -11.35
CA PHE A 227 -1.35 -4.94 -10.88
C PHE A 227 -1.44 -6.28 -11.59
N ASN A 228 -0.35 -7.06 -11.52
CA ASN A 228 -0.32 -8.39 -12.12
C ASN A 228 -1.08 -9.41 -11.27
N ASN A 229 -2.30 -9.76 -11.68
CA ASN A 229 -3.09 -10.86 -11.09
C ASN A 229 -3.72 -11.74 -12.19
N GLY A 230 -2.90 -12.08 -13.19
CA GLY A 230 -3.28 -12.88 -14.36
C GLY A 230 -3.08 -12.12 -15.67
N VAL A 231 -2.46 -10.93 -15.62
CA VAL A 231 -2.03 -10.18 -16.80
C VAL A 231 -0.84 -10.88 -17.45
N SER A 232 0.11 -11.34 -16.64
CA SER A 232 1.20 -12.25 -17.03
C SER A 232 1.01 -13.61 -16.36
N THR A 233 1.56 -14.65 -16.99
CA THR A 233 1.59 -16.03 -16.43
C THR A 233 2.73 -16.25 -15.43
N SER A 234 3.56 -15.23 -15.21
CA SER A 234 4.68 -15.20 -14.26
C SER A 234 4.79 -13.81 -13.62
N THR A 235 5.82 -13.62 -12.78
CA THR A 235 6.12 -12.30 -12.21
C THR A 235 6.45 -11.28 -13.30
N THR A 236 6.18 -10.01 -13.02
CA THR A 236 6.57 -8.85 -13.83
C THR A 236 7.70 -8.07 -13.13
N PRO A 237 8.42 -7.18 -13.85
CA PRO A 237 9.33 -6.24 -13.20
C PRO A 237 8.64 -5.47 -12.07
N VAL A 238 9.35 -5.22 -10.96
CA VAL A 238 8.77 -4.63 -9.74
C VAL A 238 8.21 -3.20 -9.94
N ASP A 239 8.59 -2.54 -11.03
CA ASP A 239 8.15 -1.19 -11.40
C ASP A 239 7.14 -1.15 -12.56
N ALA A 240 6.68 -2.32 -13.04
CA ALA A 240 5.70 -2.41 -14.12
C ALA A 240 4.37 -1.69 -13.80
N TYR A 241 4.01 -1.62 -12.52
CA TYR A 241 2.77 -0.99 -12.01
C TYR A 241 3.06 0.16 -11.06
N LYS A 242 4.11 0.95 -11.32
CA LYS A 242 4.57 2.04 -10.45
C LYS A 242 3.53 3.13 -10.14
N GLU A 243 2.49 3.24 -10.94
CA GLU A 243 1.39 4.20 -10.71
C GLU A 243 0.43 3.72 -9.60
N THR A 244 0.42 2.43 -9.29
CA THR A 244 -0.37 1.85 -8.20
C THR A 244 0.39 1.98 -6.89
N LEU A 245 0.31 3.16 -6.27
CA LEU A 245 0.96 3.46 -5.00
C LEU A 245 0.13 2.96 -3.81
N SER A 246 0.78 2.44 -2.77
CA SER A 246 0.16 2.07 -1.49
C SER A 246 -0.17 3.30 -0.62
N ALA A 247 -0.68 3.09 0.60
CA ALA A 247 -0.89 4.18 1.56
C ALA A 247 0.41 4.86 1.98
N SER A 248 1.50 4.08 2.11
CA SER A 248 2.85 4.59 2.39
C SER A 248 3.58 5.05 1.13
N GLY A 249 3.11 4.68 -0.07
CA GLY A 249 3.73 5.03 -1.35
C GLY A 249 4.60 3.91 -1.95
N ALA A 250 4.60 2.73 -1.34
CA ALA A 250 5.26 1.54 -1.89
C ALA A 250 4.49 1.04 -3.12
N ILE A 251 5.20 0.43 -4.05
CA ILE A 251 4.61 -0.18 -5.25
C ILE A 251 4.57 -1.69 -5.12
N ASP A 252 3.73 -2.32 -5.95
CA ASP A 252 3.62 -3.77 -6.04
C ASP A 252 3.19 -4.43 -4.71
N MET A 253 2.40 -3.71 -3.91
CA MET A 253 1.80 -4.24 -2.67
C MET A 253 0.62 -5.19 -2.95
N TRP A 254 0.12 -5.26 -4.18
CA TRP A 254 -0.99 -6.13 -4.55
C TRP A 254 -0.65 -6.84 -5.84
N GLY A 255 -0.88 -8.15 -5.91
CA GLY A 255 -0.50 -8.98 -7.05
C GLY A 255 1.00 -9.21 -7.16
N ASN A 256 1.43 -9.58 -8.36
CA ASN A 256 2.77 -10.02 -8.74
C ASN A 256 3.24 -11.25 -7.97
N CYS A 257 3.54 -11.14 -6.68
CA CYS A 257 3.90 -12.25 -5.81
C CYS A 257 3.38 -12.04 -4.40
N TRP A 258 3.00 -13.15 -3.75
CA TRP A 258 2.73 -13.16 -2.32
C TRP A 258 3.99 -12.73 -1.56
N GLU A 259 3.87 -11.85 -0.57
CA GLU A 259 5.02 -11.40 0.23
C GLU A 259 5.03 -12.11 1.59
N TRP A 260 6.15 -12.75 1.93
CA TRP A 260 6.39 -13.28 3.27
C TRP A 260 6.25 -12.21 4.36
N THR A 261 5.62 -12.58 5.47
CA THR A 261 5.57 -11.76 6.69
C THR A 261 6.13 -12.53 7.88
N ALA A 262 6.57 -11.81 8.91
CA ALA A 262 7.03 -12.35 10.18
C ALA A 262 5.89 -12.83 11.10
N THR A 263 4.63 -12.80 10.67
CA THR A 263 3.50 -13.25 11.50
C THR A 263 3.36 -14.77 11.40
N PRO A 264 3.51 -15.52 12.52
CA PRO A 264 3.31 -16.96 12.54
C PRO A 264 1.82 -17.30 12.42
N LYS A 265 1.54 -18.42 11.76
CA LYS A 265 0.21 -19.04 11.68
C LYS A 265 0.35 -20.57 11.73
N ASN A 266 -0.76 -21.28 11.89
CA ASN A 266 -0.76 -22.74 11.89
C ASN A 266 -0.14 -23.28 10.58
N GLY A 267 0.97 -24.00 10.68
CA GLY A 267 1.66 -24.60 9.53
C GLY A 267 2.74 -23.73 8.89
N GLY A 268 3.02 -22.52 9.42
CA GLY A 268 4.16 -21.72 9.00
C GLY A 268 3.97 -20.22 9.24
N TYR A 269 4.15 -19.44 8.19
CA TYR A 269 4.06 -17.97 8.25
C TYR A 269 3.01 -17.44 7.29
N ALA A 270 2.47 -16.27 7.61
CA ALA A 270 1.51 -15.59 6.77
C ALA A 270 2.18 -14.98 5.54
N VAL A 271 1.44 -14.95 4.44
CA VAL A 271 1.81 -14.22 3.24
C VAL A 271 0.71 -13.21 2.85
N LYS A 272 1.09 -12.11 2.22
CA LYS A 272 0.18 -10.99 1.90
C LYS A 272 0.27 -10.54 0.43
N GLY A 273 -0.76 -9.84 -0.04
CA GLY A 273 -0.76 -9.12 -1.33
C GLY A 273 -1.30 -9.89 -2.53
N GLY A 274 -1.36 -11.22 -2.50
CA GLY A 274 -1.72 -12.00 -3.68
C GLY A 274 -0.59 -12.11 -4.70
N ALA A 275 -0.74 -12.96 -5.71
CA ALA A 275 0.25 -13.15 -6.76
C ALA A 275 -0.36 -13.10 -8.17
N PHE A 276 0.49 -13.18 -9.20
CA PHE A 276 0.08 -13.22 -10.61
C PHE A 276 -0.95 -14.32 -10.94
N ASN A 277 -1.04 -15.38 -10.15
CA ASN A 277 -1.99 -16.48 -10.34
C ASN A 277 -3.13 -16.49 -9.30
N SER A 278 -3.28 -15.42 -8.51
CA SER A 278 -4.31 -15.33 -7.48
C SER A 278 -5.57 -14.65 -8.00
N PRO A 279 -6.77 -15.09 -7.58
CA PRO A 279 -8.00 -14.32 -7.77
C PRO A 279 -7.85 -12.91 -7.20
N ARG A 280 -8.40 -11.87 -7.87
CA ARG A 280 -8.27 -10.47 -7.43
C ARG A 280 -8.73 -10.24 -5.99
N MET A 281 -9.78 -10.97 -5.55
CA MET A 281 -10.30 -10.90 -4.18
C MET A 281 -9.29 -11.38 -3.11
N LYS A 282 -8.38 -12.29 -3.48
CA LYS A 282 -7.28 -12.75 -2.60
C LYS A 282 -6.12 -11.75 -2.54
N CYS A 283 -6.04 -10.82 -3.48
CA CYS A 283 -5.05 -9.74 -3.45
C CYS A 283 -5.46 -8.58 -2.52
N ARG A 284 -6.60 -8.65 -1.84
CA ARG A 284 -7.06 -7.56 -0.96
C ARG A 284 -6.15 -7.43 0.27
N THR A 285 -5.96 -6.20 0.73
CA THR A 285 -5.14 -5.91 1.92
C THR A 285 -5.61 -6.67 3.14
N GLU A 286 -6.92 -6.77 3.36
CA GLU A 286 -7.51 -7.47 4.51
C GLU A 286 -7.46 -9.01 4.45
N THR A 287 -7.05 -9.62 3.33
CA THR A 287 -6.98 -11.08 3.21
C THR A 287 -5.88 -11.64 4.12
N ARG A 288 -6.26 -12.48 5.10
CA ARG A 288 -5.36 -13.03 6.15
C ARG A 288 -5.44 -14.55 6.28
N ASP A 289 -6.09 -15.26 5.37
CA ASP A 289 -6.27 -16.71 5.45
C ASP A 289 -5.11 -17.51 4.81
N GLU A 290 -4.12 -16.82 4.24
CA GLU A 290 -3.03 -17.45 3.51
C GLU A 290 -1.81 -17.73 4.38
N THR A 291 -1.32 -18.97 4.29
CA THR A 291 -0.14 -19.45 5.01
C THR A 291 0.72 -20.34 4.14
N ARG A 292 2.03 -20.33 4.39
CA ARG A 292 2.99 -21.18 3.70
C ARG A 292 4.02 -21.77 4.66
N ASN A 293 4.56 -22.94 4.30
CA ASN A 293 5.58 -23.63 5.08
C ASN A 293 6.88 -22.82 5.05
N ALA A 294 7.48 -22.60 6.22
CA ALA A 294 8.65 -21.73 6.37
C ALA A 294 9.88 -22.20 5.60
N SER A 295 10.03 -23.51 5.39
CA SER A 295 11.21 -24.13 4.78
C SER A 295 11.06 -24.36 3.26
N THR A 296 9.94 -23.94 2.67
CA THR A 296 9.66 -24.13 1.24
C THR A 296 9.69 -22.80 0.50
N GLY A 297 10.44 -22.72 -0.59
CA GLY A 297 10.35 -21.64 -1.56
C GLY A 297 9.23 -21.91 -2.57
N TYR A 298 8.52 -20.86 -3.00
CA TYR A 298 7.42 -20.99 -3.97
C TYR A 298 7.63 -20.03 -5.14
N ALA A 299 7.28 -20.46 -6.35
CA ALA A 299 7.44 -19.66 -7.58
C ALA A 299 6.60 -18.36 -7.60
N ASN A 300 5.63 -18.24 -6.70
CA ASN A 300 4.74 -17.09 -6.58
C ASN A 300 4.80 -16.42 -5.20
N VAL A 301 5.81 -16.75 -4.38
CA VAL A 301 6.05 -16.11 -3.08
C VAL A 301 7.44 -15.46 -3.11
N CYS A 302 7.46 -14.16 -2.83
CA CYS A 302 8.62 -13.30 -2.68
C CYS A 302 8.63 -12.69 -1.27
N PHE A 303 9.39 -11.61 -1.09
CA PHE A 303 9.43 -10.91 0.18
C PHE A 303 9.84 -9.45 0.00
N ARG A 304 9.50 -8.66 1.02
CA ARG A 304 9.85 -7.25 1.17
C ARG A 304 10.43 -7.05 2.55
N LEU A 305 11.31 -6.08 2.69
CA LEU A 305 11.89 -5.75 3.98
C LEU A 305 11.19 -4.56 4.63
N VAL A 306 11.17 -4.58 5.96
CA VAL A 306 11.14 -3.37 6.76
C VAL A 306 12.52 -3.16 7.39
N ARG A 307 12.81 -1.90 7.71
CA ARG A 307 13.96 -1.53 8.52
C ARG A 307 13.51 -0.73 9.73
N GLU A 308 14.30 -0.82 10.80
CA GLU A 308 14.15 -0.03 12.00
C GLU A 308 15.29 0.99 12.11
N LYS A 309 14.96 2.28 12.07
CA LYS A 309 15.91 3.40 12.05
C LYS A 309 15.48 4.57 12.92
#